data_AF-A0A971M233-F1
#
_entry.id   AF-A0A971M233-F1
#
_cell.length_a   1.000
_cell.length_b   1.000
_cell.length_c   1.000
_cell.angle_alpha   90.00
_cell.angle_beta   90.00
_cell.angle_gamma   90.00
#
_symmetry.space_group_name_H-M   'P 1'
#
loop_
_entity.id
_entity.type
_entity.pdbx_description
1 polymer ?
#
loop_
_entity_poly.entity_id
_entity_poly.type
_entity_poly.pdbx_seq_one_letter_code
_entity_poly.pdbx_strand_id
1 'polypeptide(L)'
;MTGKGRIFVSSVQKELAAERRAVRDFIEGDPLLRRFFHVFLFEDLPASGQRPDDLYLGEVDRAAIYLGLFGKEYGHEDETGVSPTEHEFDRATVSGKERLIFVKGS
;
A
#
# COMPACT_ATOMS: atom_id res chain seq x y z
N MET A 1 11.04 -13.40 -19.00
CA MET A 1 11.06 -12.09 -18.31
C MET A 1 10.21 -12.26 -17.06
N THR A 2 10.83 -12.17 -15.88
CA THR A 2 10.11 -12.10 -14.60
C THR A 2 9.18 -10.88 -14.63
N GLY A 3 7.94 -11.01 -14.14
CA GLY A 3 6.93 -9.95 -14.19
C GLY A 3 7.37 -8.66 -13.46
N LYS A 4 6.67 -7.54 -13.73
CA LYS A 4 6.91 -6.28 -13.01
C LYS A 4 6.75 -6.49 -11.50
N GLY A 5 7.66 -5.92 -10.71
CA GLY A 5 7.56 -5.86 -9.27
C GLY A 5 6.39 -4.97 -8.83
N ARG A 6 5.67 -5.38 -7.80
CA ARG A 6 4.54 -4.61 -7.28
C ARG A 6 4.99 -3.70 -6.14
N ILE A 7 4.57 -2.45 -6.17
CA ILE A 7 4.64 -1.52 -5.04
C ILE A 7 3.27 -1.46 -4.38
N PHE A 8 3.16 -1.91 -3.13
CA PHE A 8 1.93 -1.79 -2.35
C PHE A 8 1.93 -0.46 -1.60
N VAL A 9 0.92 0.38 -1.81
CA VAL A 9 0.81 1.68 -1.11
C VAL A 9 -0.19 1.57 0.04
N SER A 10 0.33 1.63 1.26
CA SER A 10 -0.43 1.66 2.49
C SER A 10 -0.57 3.09 3.01
N SER A 11 -1.81 3.51 3.27
CA SER A 11 -2.13 4.80 3.91
C SER A 11 -3.62 4.94 4.22
N VAL A 12 -3.96 5.89 5.08
CA VAL A 12 -5.36 6.32 5.27
C VAL A 12 -5.87 6.96 3.99
N GLN A 13 -6.73 6.24 3.27
CA GLN A 13 -7.16 6.60 1.90
C GLN A 13 -7.78 8.00 1.80
N LYS A 14 -8.70 8.35 2.71
CA LYS A 14 -9.39 9.66 2.67
C LYS A 14 -8.43 10.83 2.95
N GLU A 15 -7.46 10.64 3.83
CA GLU A 15 -6.50 11.69 4.20
C GLU A 15 -5.47 11.92 3.09
N LEU A 16 -4.95 10.83 2.52
CA LEU A 16 -3.77 10.86 1.63
C LEU A 16 -4.09 10.48 0.18
N ALA A 17 -5.34 10.69 -0.26
CA ALA A 17 -5.78 10.36 -1.62
C ALA A 17 -4.92 11.01 -2.70
N ALA A 18 -4.52 12.27 -2.50
CA ALA A 18 -3.70 13.01 -3.46
C ALA A 18 -2.28 12.42 -3.55
N GLU A 19 -1.68 12.10 -2.41
CA GLU A 19 -0.33 11.53 -2.32
C GLU A 19 -0.28 10.11 -2.91
N ARG A 20 -1.29 9.28 -2.64
CA ARG A 20 -1.42 7.94 -3.24
C ARG A 20 -1.45 8.02 -4.77
N ARG A 21 -2.26 8.93 -5.31
CA ARG A 21 -2.33 9.17 -6.76
C ARG A 21 -1.00 9.69 -7.30
N ALA A 22 -0.37 10.64 -6.62
CA ALA A 22 0.92 11.17 -7.03
C ALA A 22 2.01 10.10 -7.11
N VAL A 23 2.04 9.14 -6.15
CA VAL A 23 2.95 7.99 -6.21
C VAL A 23 2.68 7.13 -7.45
N ARG A 24 1.42 6.79 -7.73
CA ARG A 24 1.07 6.02 -8.93
C ARG A 24 1.48 6.74 -10.20
N ASP A 25 1.07 8.01 -10.35
CA ASP A 25 1.34 8.81 -11.54
C ASP A 25 2.84 8.98 -11.78
N PHE A 26 3.63 9.14 -10.72
CA PHE A 26 5.08 9.21 -10.79
C PHE A 26 5.72 7.90 -11.28
N ILE A 27 5.39 6.77 -10.63
CA ILE A 27 5.98 5.46 -10.96
C ILE A 27 5.57 5.02 -12.38
N GLU A 28 4.31 5.20 -12.75
CA GLU A 28 3.78 4.73 -14.03
C GLU A 28 4.07 5.70 -15.18
N GLY A 29 4.24 6.99 -14.89
CA GLY A 29 4.64 8.01 -15.84
C GLY A 29 6.14 7.99 -16.16
N ASP A 30 6.99 7.53 -15.24
CA ASP A 30 8.44 7.50 -15.45
C ASP A 30 8.85 6.39 -16.46
N PRO A 31 9.62 6.72 -17.53
CA PRO A 31 9.99 5.75 -18.56
C PRO A 31 10.82 4.55 -18.09
N LEU A 32 11.57 4.70 -17.00
CA LEU A 32 12.40 3.64 -16.44
C LEU A 32 11.61 2.83 -15.41
N LEU A 33 11.00 3.48 -14.41
CA LEU A 33 10.33 2.81 -13.31
C LEU A 33 9.14 1.97 -13.79
N ARG A 34 8.34 2.49 -14.72
CA ARG A 34 7.18 1.75 -15.27
C ARG A 34 7.54 0.44 -15.97
N ARG A 35 8.81 0.24 -16.34
CA ARG A 35 9.30 -1.01 -16.95
C ARG A 35 9.50 -2.12 -15.92
N PHE A 36 9.81 -1.75 -14.68
CA PHE A 36 10.16 -2.68 -13.61
C PHE A 36 9.08 -2.76 -12.54
N PHE A 37 8.30 -1.70 -12.34
CA PHE A 37 7.31 -1.62 -11.28
C PHE A 37 5.94 -1.20 -11.79
N HIS A 38 4.92 -1.56 -11.01
CA HIS A 38 3.58 -1.00 -11.08
C HIS A 38 3.06 -0.77 -9.65
N VAL A 39 2.15 0.18 -9.51
CA VAL A 39 1.59 0.54 -8.21
C VAL A 39 0.29 -0.23 -8.00
N PHE A 40 0.15 -0.81 -6.82
CA PHE A 40 -1.09 -1.42 -6.36
C PHE A 40 -1.75 -0.47 -5.36
N LEU A 41 -2.91 0.08 -5.74
CA LEU A 41 -3.81 0.80 -4.85
C LEU A 41 -5.05 -0.06 -4.61
N PHE A 42 -5.44 -0.20 -3.34
CA PHE A 42 -6.60 -1.01 -2.98
C PHE A 42 -7.91 -0.53 -3.63
N GLU A 43 -8.06 0.78 -3.82
CA GLU A 43 -9.22 1.40 -4.46
C GLU A 43 -9.44 1.00 -5.92
N ASP A 44 -8.43 0.43 -6.58
CA ASP A 44 -8.52 -0.03 -7.97
C ASP A 44 -9.10 -1.46 -8.08
N LEU A 45 -9.30 -2.17 -6.95
CA LEU A 45 -9.96 -3.48 -6.95
C LEU A 45 -11.47 -3.33 -7.18
N PRO A 46 -12.10 -4.22 -7.98
CA PRO A 46 -13.54 -4.25 -8.13
C PRO A 46 -14.20 -4.40 -6.75
N ALA A 47 -15.32 -3.72 -6.54
CA ALA A 47 -16.13 -3.83 -5.33
C ALA A 47 -16.85 -5.20 -5.23
N SER A 48 -16.12 -6.31 -5.27
CA SER A 48 -16.60 -7.57 -4.72
C SER A 48 -16.44 -7.44 -3.21
N GLY A 49 -17.56 -7.38 -2.47
CA GLY A 49 -17.63 -7.15 -1.02
C GLY A 49 -17.00 -8.25 -0.15
N GLN A 50 -15.78 -8.65 -0.46
CA GLN A 50 -14.97 -9.61 0.25
C GLN A 50 -13.71 -8.88 0.74
N ARG A 51 -13.78 -8.42 1.99
CA ARG A 51 -12.61 -8.37 2.87
C ARG A 51 -12.62 -9.61 3.77
N PRO A 52 -12.26 -10.82 3.28
CA PRO A 52 -11.54 -11.72 4.15
C PRO A 52 -10.23 -10.99 4.43
N ASP A 53 -9.97 -10.66 5.69
CA ASP A 53 -8.76 -9.92 6.07
C ASP A 53 -7.48 -10.58 5.53
N ASP A 54 -7.54 -11.90 5.35
CA ASP A 54 -6.49 -12.71 4.72
C ASP A 54 -6.20 -12.36 3.26
N LEU A 55 -7.21 -11.98 2.45
CA LEU A 55 -7.03 -11.76 1.02
C LEU A 55 -6.29 -10.44 0.73
N TYR A 56 -6.56 -9.38 1.51
CA TYR A 56 -5.89 -8.09 1.30
C TYR A 56 -4.45 -8.12 1.84
N LEU A 57 -4.21 -8.77 2.98
CA LEU A 57 -2.85 -8.97 3.50
C LEU A 57 -2.01 -9.84 2.56
N GLY A 58 -2.63 -10.76 1.83
CA GLY A 58 -1.97 -11.50 0.75
C GLY A 58 -1.42 -10.61 -0.36
N GLU A 59 -1.97 -9.41 -0.59
CA GLU A 59 -1.43 -8.47 -1.58
C GLU A 59 -0.14 -7.80 -1.09
N VAL A 60 0.01 -7.60 0.22
CA VAL A 60 1.25 -7.16 0.87
C VAL A 60 2.34 -8.23 0.68
N ASP A 61 2.00 -9.50 0.85
CA ASP A 61 2.95 -10.61 0.65
C ASP A 61 3.42 -10.76 -0.80
N ARG A 62 2.59 -10.36 -1.75
CA ARG A 62 2.93 -10.35 -3.18
C ARG A 62 3.73 -9.12 -3.60
N ALA A 63 3.79 -8.09 -2.75
CA ALA A 63 4.53 -6.88 -3.04
C ALA A 63 6.04 -7.12 -3.00
N ALA A 64 6.76 -6.45 -3.91
CA ALA A 64 8.21 -6.34 -3.85
C ALA A 64 8.62 -5.25 -2.86
N ILE A 65 7.86 -4.15 -2.81
CA ILE A 65 8.07 -3.01 -1.93
C ILE A 65 6.75 -2.67 -1.24
N TYR A 66 6.81 -2.49 0.07
CA TYR A 66 5.78 -1.84 0.86
C TYR A 66 6.12 -0.35 0.97
N LEU A 67 5.19 0.52 0.58
CA LEU A 67 5.33 1.96 0.66
C LEU A 67 4.26 2.51 1.61
N GLY A 68 4.69 2.93 2.80
CA GLY A 68 3.82 3.53 3.81
C GLY A 68 3.82 5.05 3.69
N LEU A 69 2.65 5.65 3.47
CA LEU A 69 2.44 7.10 3.58
C LEU A 69 1.62 7.36 4.84
N PHE A 70 2.23 8.01 5.84
CA PHE A 70 1.59 8.23 7.14
C PHE A 70 1.32 9.72 7.34
N GLY A 71 0.06 10.01 7.69
CA GLY A 71 -0.44 11.35 7.98
C GLY A 71 -0.74 11.51 9.46
N LYS A 72 -1.79 12.27 9.77
CA LYS A 72 -2.28 12.50 11.12
C LYS A 72 -3.32 11.47 11.55
N GLU A 73 -4.08 10.94 10.61
CA GLU A 73 -5.13 9.97 10.92
C GLU A 73 -4.54 8.58 11.08
N TYR A 74 -4.99 7.85 12.09
CA TYR A 74 -4.64 6.44 12.27
C TYR A 74 -5.48 5.52 11.36
N GLY A 75 -6.72 5.92 11.07
CA GLY A 75 -7.68 5.13 10.29
C GLY A 75 -8.76 4.50 11.17
N HIS A 76 -9.65 3.72 10.56
CA HIS A 76 -10.69 3.01 11.30
C HIS A 76 -10.12 1.77 11.97
N GLU A 77 -10.20 1.74 13.29
CA GLU A 77 -9.80 0.60 14.10
C GLU A 77 -10.77 -0.57 13.93
N ASP A 78 -10.24 -1.79 13.97
CA ASP A 78 -11.02 -3.01 14.14
C ASP A 78 -11.40 -3.25 15.61
N GLU A 79 -11.99 -4.42 15.91
CA GLU A 79 -12.38 -4.79 17.27
C GLU A 79 -11.20 -4.90 18.25
N THR A 80 -9.97 -4.96 17.74
CA THR A 80 -8.73 -5.04 18.53
C THR A 80 -8.02 -3.69 18.68
N GLY A 81 -8.58 -2.61 18.09
CA GLY A 81 -7.98 -1.28 18.16
C GLY A 81 -6.90 -1.04 17.11
N VAL A 82 -6.82 -1.88 16.07
CA VAL A 82 -5.75 -1.85 15.07
C VAL A 82 -6.30 -1.35 13.73
N SER A 83 -5.61 -0.40 13.11
CA SER A 83 -5.99 0.10 11.79
C SER A 83 -5.56 -0.85 10.66
N PRO A 84 -6.25 -0.83 9.49
CA PRO A 84 -5.78 -1.57 8.31
C PRO A 84 -4.33 -1.23 7.93
N THR A 85 -3.93 0.03 8.05
CA THR A 85 -2.56 0.46 7.75
C THR A 85 -1.54 -0.14 8.69
N GLU A 86 -1.88 -0.34 9.96
CA GLU A 86 -1.01 -1.05 10.91
C GLU A 86 -0.95 -2.55 10.59
N HIS A 87 -2.09 -3.22 10.34
CA HIS A 87 -2.10 -4.62 9.90
C HIS A 87 -1.23 -4.85 8.66
N GLU A 88 -1.29 -3.95 7.68
CA GLU A 88 -0.47 -4.02 6.47
C GLU A 88 1.02 -3.83 6.79
N PHE A 89 1.35 -2.89 7.68
CA PHE A 89 2.72 -2.65 8.13
C PHE A 89 3.30 -3.84 8.90
N ASP A 90 2.53 -4.41 9.81
CA ASP A 90 2.91 -5.58 10.60
C ASP A 90 3.08 -6.79 9.70
N ARG A 91 2.19 -6.99 8.73
CA ARG A 91 2.36 -8.06 7.73
C ARG A 91 3.62 -7.86 6.91
N ALA A 92 3.90 -6.65 6.44
CA ALA A 92 5.14 -6.34 5.72
C ALA A 92 6.38 -6.59 6.60
N THR A 93 6.27 -6.36 7.92
CA THR A 93 7.32 -6.66 8.91
C THR A 93 7.58 -8.16 9.01
N VAL A 94 6.53 -8.95 9.25
CA VAL A 94 6.61 -10.41 9.38
C VAL A 94 7.16 -11.04 8.10
N SER A 95 6.74 -10.54 6.94
CA SER A 95 7.16 -11.04 5.63
C SER A 95 8.51 -10.49 5.14
N GLY A 96 9.21 -9.68 5.97
CA GLY A 96 10.55 -9.16 5.66
C GLY A 96 10.60 -8.29 4.40
N LYS A 97 9.53 -7.55 4.10
CA LYS A 97 9.44 -6.72 2.91
C LYS A 97 10.37 -5.51 3.00
N GLU A 98 10.88 -5.07 1.84
CA GLU A 98 11.47 -3.74 1.73
C GLU A 98 10.38 -2.71 2.03
N ARG A 99 10.60 -1.87 3.05
CA ARG A 99 9.61 -0.93 3.57
C ARG A 99 10.14 0.49 3.46
N LEU A 100 9.51 1.30 2.62
CA LEU A 100 9.79 2.72 2.48
C LEU A 100 8.69 3.53 3.17
N ILE A 101 9.05 4.26 4.24
CA ILE A 101 8.09 4.97 5.08
C ILE A 101 8.29 6.47 4.93
N PHE A 102 7.21 7.17 4.59
CA PHE A 102 7.16 8.62 4.47
C PHE A 102 6.12 9.16 5.44
N VAL A 103 6.53 10.13 6.27
CA VAL A 103 5.67 10.79 7.25
C VAL A 103 5.41 12.20 6.78
N LYS A 104 4.14 12.58 6.66
CA LYS A 104 3.75 13.93 6.21
C LYS A 104 3.74 14.89 7.39
N GLY A 105 4.50 15.99 7.26
CA GLY A 105 4.54 17.05 8.27
C GLY A 105 5.53 16.81 9.41
N SER A 106 6.44 15.85 9.26
CA SER A 106 7.64 15.70 10.09
C SER A 106 8.72 16.70 9.70
#